data_AF-A0A345XY57-F1
#
_entry.id   AF-A0A345XY57-F1
#
_cell.length_a   1.000
_cell.length_b   1.000
_cell.length_c   1.000
_cell.angle_alpha   90.00
_cell.angle_beta   90.00
_cell.angle_gamma   90.00
#
_symmetry.space_group_name_H-M   'P 1'
#
loop_
_entity.id
_entity.type
_entity.pdbx_description
1 polymer ?
#
loop_
_entity_poly.entity_id
_entity_poly.type
_entity_poly.pdbx_seq_one_letter_code
_entity_poly.pdbx_strand_id
1 'polypeptide(L)'
;MYTPEEEMVVMRLLAWRRAEDGTWWAHCGLRLWSVAVGEGGRTRAVPRVVTSWVPADRLQPIPEEDYAEVPRITGGRSAAAQQPRRPTLEERTRRSR
;
A
#
# COMPACT_ATOMS: atom_id res chain seq x y z
N MET A 1 17.85 10.72 -26.27
CA MET A 1 16.74 11.35 -25.51
C MET A 1 15.96 10.20 -24.92
N TYR A 2 16.19 9.86 -23.64
CA TYR A 2 15.51 8.74 -22.98
C TYR A 2 14.19 9.26 -22.42
N THR A 3 13.07 8.80 -22.97
CA THR A 3 11.78 8.88 -22.29
C THR A 3 11.90 8.09 -20.99
N PRO A 4 11.43 8.60 -19.84
CA PRO A 4 11.41 7.80 -18.63
C PRO A 4 10.55 6.57 -18.91
N GLU A 5 11.17 5.39 -18.84
CA GLU A 5 10.44 4.13 -18.77
C GLU A 5 9.50 4.23 -17.56
N GLU A 6 8.28 3.70 -17.67
CA GLU A 6 7.30 3.75 -16.59
C GLU A 6 7.95 3.20 -15.30
N GLU A 7 8.07 4.03 -14.26
CA GLU A 7 8.68 3.62 -13.00
C GLU A 7 7.78 2.59 -12.31
N MET A 8 8.18 1.32 -12.35
CA MET A 8 7.46 0.24 -11.69
C MET A 8 8.03 -0.07 -10.31
N VAL A 9 7.17 -0.48 -9.37
CA VAL A 9 7.57 -0.97 -8.05
C VAL A 9 7.08 -2.38 -7.83
N VAL A 10 7.96 -3.27 -7.38
CA VAL A 10 7.59 -4.64 -7.02
C VAL A 10 7.01 -4.64 -5.61
N MET A 11 5.80 -5.17 -5.46
CA MET A 11 5.11 -5.29 -4.19
C MET A 11 4.71 -6.75 -3.93
N ARG A 12 4.62 -7.12 -2.66
CA ARG A 12 4.06 -8.42 -2.27
C ARG A 12 2.53 -8.34 -2.31
N LEU A 13 1.91 -9.23 -3.07
CA LEU A 13 0.46 -9.41 -3.04
C LEU A 13 0.06 -10.17 -1.76
N LEU A 14 -0.88 -9.62 -1.00
CA LEU A 14 -1.29 -10.12 0.32
C LEU A 14 -2.72 -10.68 0.30
N ALA A 15 -3.62 -10.09 -0.49
CA ALA A 15 -4.99 -10.55 -0.64
C ALA A 15 -5.63 -9.96 -1.90
N TRP A 16 -6.65 -10.64 -2.42
CA TRP A 16 -7.60 -10.10 -3.39
C TRP A 16 -8.93 -9.79 -2.73
N ARG A 17 -9.62 -8.81 -3.28
CA ARG A 17 -10.98 -8.49 -2.87
C ARG A 17 -11.80 -8.01 -4.05
N ARG A 18 -13.05 -8.49 -4.12
CA ARG A 18 -14.05 -7.99 -5.06
C ARG A 18 -14.94 -6.97 -4.36
N ALA A 19 -15.07 -5.78 -4.93
CA ALA A 19 -16.02 -4.77 -4.51
C ALA A 19 -17.45 -5.12 -4.96
N GLU A 20 -18.45 -4.43 -4.42
CA GLU A 20 -19.87 -4.65 -4.74
C GLU A 20 -20.18 -4.35 -6.22
N ASP A 21 -19.46 -3.40 -6.82
CA ASP A 21 -19.53 -3.06 -8.24
C ASP A 21 -18.84 -4.10 -9.16
N GLY A 22 -18.30 -5.18 -8.58
CA GLY A 22 -17.61 -6.24 -9.30
C GLY A 22 -16.13 -6.00 -9.55
N THR A 23 -15.59 -4.82 -9.22
CA THR A 23 -14.18 -4.44 -9.41
C THR A 23 -13.27 -5.24 -8.48
N TRP A 24 -12.13 -5.71 -9.00
CA TRP A 24 -11.10 -6.37 -8.20
C TRP A 24 -10.05 -5.38 -7.69
N TRP A 25 -9.69 -5.56 -6.42
CA TRP A 25 -8.65 -4.83 -5.72
C TRP A 25 -7.68 -5.81 -5.10
N ALA A 26 -6.40 -5.45 -5.13
CA ALA A 26 -5.33 -6.21 -4.50
C ALA A 26 -4.80 -5.44 -3.28
N HIS A 27 -4.64 -6.16 -2.17
CA HIS A 27 -3.92 -5.65 -1.01
C HIS A 27 -2.45 -5.96 -1.22
N CYS A 28 -1.65 -4.91 -1.35
CA CYS A 28 -0.23 -5.02 -1.64
C CYS A 28 0.59 -4.49 -0.46
N GLY A 29 1.69 -5.17 -0.13
CA GLY A 29 2.67 -4.77 0.86
C GLY A 29 4.02 -4.43 0.23
N LEU A 30 4.61 -3.31 0.63
CA LEU A 30 5.94 -2.87 0.22
C LEU A 30 6.80 -2.62 1.45
N ARG A 31 8.04 -3.13 1.45
CA ARG A 31 9.02 -2.80 2.49
C ARG A 31 9.69 -1.48 2.12
N LEU A 32 9.48 -0.47 2.95
CA LEU A 32 10.08 0.84 2.83
C LEU A 32 10.88 1.17 4.09
N TRP A 33 11.83 2.09 3.96
CA TRP A 33 12.47 2.70 5.13
C TRP A 33 11.56 3.78 5.70
N SER A 34 11.40 3.79 7.03
CA SER A 34 10.64 4.79 7.76
C SER A 34 11.52 5.42 8.85
N VAL A 35 11.09 6.58 9.36
CA VAL A 35 11.76 7.27 10.46
C VAL A 35 11.09 6.89 11.77
N ALA A 36 11.85 6.30 12.68
CA ALA A 36 11.45 6.12 14.07
C ALA A 36 12.11 7.19 14.93
N VAL A 37 11.34 7.76 15.88
CA VAL A 37 11.86 8.68 16.90
C VAL A 37 11.97 7.89 18.21
N GLY A 38 13.19 7.73 18.70
CA GLY A 38 13.47 7.07 19.97
C GLY A 38 13.38 8.03 21.16
N GLU A 39 13.54 7.48 22.37
CA GLU A 39 13.66 8.28 23.59
C GLU A 39 14.83 9.27 23.47
N GLY A 40 14.59 10.52 23.90
CA GLY A 40 15.56 11.61 23.74
C GLY A 40 15.59 12.26 22.35
N GLY A 41 14.62 11.96 21.48
CA GLY A 41 14.45 12.66 20.20
C GLY A 41 15.39 12.21 19.07
N ARG A 42 16.18 11.14 19.29
CA ARG A 42 17.06 10.57 18.26
C ARG A 42 16.23 9.90 17.17
N THR A 43 16.54 10.19 15.90
CA THR A 43 15.89 9.58 14.75
C THR A 43 16.71 8.41 14.22
N ARG A 44 16.03 7.34 13.79
CA ARG A 44 16.65 6.18 13.16
C ARG A 44 15.82 5.71 11.96
N ALA A 45 16.49 5.35 10.87
CA ALA A 45 15.88 4.63 9.76
C ALA A 45 15.58 3.18 10.18
N VAL A 46 14.32 2.77 10.06
CA VAL A 46 13.87 1.40 10.36
C VAL A 46 13.09 0.83 9.18
N PRO A 47 13.26 -0.46 8.85
CA PRO A 47 12.47 -1.09 7.80
C PRO A 47 11.02 -1.26 8.28
N ARG A 48 10.05 -0.93 7.44
CA ARG A 48 8.62 -1.07 7.73
C ARG A 48 7.87 -1.57 6.50
N VAL A 49 6.91 -2.47 6.72
CA VAL A 49 5.95 -2.83 5.69
C VAL A 49 4.85 -1.77 5.66
N VAL A 50 4.67 -1.14 4.51
CA VAL A 50 3.52 -0.28 4.21
C VAL A 50 2.59 -1.05 3.31
N THR A 51 1.30 -1.05 3.64
CA THR A 51 0.29 -1.74 2.84
C THR A 51 -0.69 -0.77 2.22
N SER A 52 -1.13 -1.04 1.00
CA SER A 52 -2.17 -0.29 0.32
C SER A 52 -3.08 -1.22 -0.47
N TRP A 53 -4.30 -0.79 -0.72
CA TRP A 53 -5.15 -1.38 -1.74
C TRP A 53 -4.88 -0.72 -3.09
N VAL A 54 -4.74 -1.52 -4.13
CA VAL A 54 -4.46 -1.09 -5.50
C VAL A 54 -5.50 -1.72 -6.43
N PRO A 55 -6.06 -0.96 -7.39
CA PRO A 55 -6.92 -1.51 -8.43
C PRO A 55 -6.20 -2.60 -9.24
N ALA A 56 -6.88 -3.69 -9.58
CA ALA A 56 -6.26 -4.81 -10.28
C ALA A 56 -5.74 -4.44 -11.69
N ASP A 57 -6.36 -3.47 -12.36
CA ASP A 57 -5.95 -2.94 -13.67
C ASP A 57 -4.64 -2.13 -13.63
N ARG A 58 -4.14 -1.80 -12.43
CA ARG A 58 -2.85 -1.12 -12.22
C ARG A 58 -1.73 -2.06 -11.81
N LEU A 59 -1.99 -3.37 -11.81
CA LEU A 59 -1.00 -4.38 -11.43
C LEU A 59 -0.59 -5.21 -12.64
N GLN A 60 0.71 -5.45 -12.74
CA GLN A 60 1.27 -6.43 -13.66
C GLN A 60 1.73 -7.64 -12.84
N PRO A 61 1.16 -8.84 -13.05
CA PRO A 61 1.65 -10.04 -12.40
C PRO A 61 3.05 -10.37 -12.93
N ILE A 62 3.90 -10.88 -12.04
CA ILE A 62 5.20 -11.39 -12.44
C ILE A 62 4.98 -12.75 -13.11
N PRO A 63 5.54 -12.99 -14.32
CA PRO A 63 5.43 -14.29 -14.97
C PRO A 63 5.95 -15.40 -14.07
N GLU A 64 5.35 -16.59 -14.18
CA GLU A 64 5.77 -17.82 -13.48
C GLU A 64 5.56 -17.84 -11.95
N GLU A 65 5.14 -16.73 -11.34
CA GLU A 65 4.73 -16.71 -9.93
C GLU A 65 3.36 -17.35 -9.74
N ASP A 66 3.23 -18.19 -8.72
CA ASP A 66 1.97 -18.79 -8.32
C ASP A 66 1.24 -17.92 -7.30
N TYR A 67 0.03 -17.48 -7.66
CA TYR A 67 -0.84 -16.67 -6.83
C TYR A 67 -2.07 -17.44 -6.32
N ALA A 68 -2.12 -18.77 -6.49
CA ALA A 68 -3.26 -19.59 -6.11
C ALA A 68 -3.57 -19.51 -4.60
N GLU A 69 -2.53 -19.39 -3.77
CA GLU A 69 -2.64 -19.31 -2.30
C GLU A 69 -3.00 -17.92 -1.78
N VAL A 70 -3.07 -16.89 -2.64
CA VAL A 70 -3.40 -15.54 -2.20
C VAL A 70 -4.86 -15.49 -1.72
N PRO A 71 -5.12 -15.10 -0.45
CA PRO A 71 -6.47 -15.06 0.11
C PRO A 71 -7.42 -14.20 -0.73
N ARG A 72 -8.67 -14.66 -0.89
CA ARG A 72 -9.75 -13.91 -1.54
C ARG A 72 -10.79 -13.51 -0.50
N ILE A 73 -11.02 -12.21 -0.35
CA ILE A 73 -11.95 -11.64 0.63
C ILE A 73 -13.25 -11.25 -0.09
N THR A 74 -14.39 -11.68 0.45
CA THR A 74 -15.74 -11.34 -0.03
C THR A 74 -16.44 -10.36 0.93
N GLY A 75 -17.20 -9.39 0.41
CA GLY A 75 -18.21 -8.67 1.20
C GLY A 75 -17.74 -7.48 2.05
N GLY A 76 -16.68 -6.76 1.65
CA GLY A 76 -16.30 -5.50 2.32
C GLY A 76 -16.79 -4.24 1.61
N ARG A 77 -16.88 -3.11 2.32
CA ARG A 77 -17.06 -1.75 1.74
C ARG A 77 -15.85 -1.31 0.94
N SER A 78 -16.03 -0.82 -0.30
CA SER A 78 -14.98 -0.53 -1.29
C SER A 78 -13.65 -0.03 -0.69
N ALA A 79 -12.51 -0.59 -1.11
CA ALA A 79 -11.20 -0.31 -0.52
C ALA A 79 -10.79 1.18 -0.62
N ALA A 80 -11.33 1.91 -1.60
CA ALA A 80 -11.22 3.36 -1.69
C ALA A 80 -11.74 4.09 -0.42
N ALA A 81 -12.74 3.53 0.26
CA ALA A 81 -13.28 4.08 1.51
C ALA A 81 -12.43 3.74 2.76
N GLN A 82 -11.41 2.90 2.63
CA GLN A 82 -10.55 2.44 3.74
C GLN A 82 -9.11 2.93 3.64
N GLN A 83 -8.75 3.72 2.61
CA GLN A 83 -7.51 4.47 2.68
C GLN A 83 -7.59 5.42 3.90
N PRO A 84 -6.67 5.32 4.87
CA PRO A 84 -6.61 6.31 5.92
C PRO A 84 -6.41 7.65 5.22
N ARG A 85 -7.32 8.61 5.47
CA ARG A 85 -7.09 10.00 5.07
C ARG A 85 -5.72 10.36 5.59
N ARG A 86 -4.77 10.68 4.71
CA ARG A 86 -3.51 11.30 5.16
C ARG A 86 -3.94 12.51 5.98
N PRO A 87 -3.63 12.59 7.28
CA PRO A 87 -3.85 13.84 7.98
C PRO A 87 -3.03 14.89 7.24
N THR A 88 -3.65 16.02 6.94
CA THR A 88 -2.95 17.12 6.28
C THR A 88 -1.76 17.53 7.13
N LEU A 89 -0.75 18.17 6.51
CA LEU A 89 0.40 18.68 7.26
C LEU A 89 -0.05 19.54 8.45
N GLU A 90 -1.13 20.31 8.27
CA GLU A 90 -1.76 21.14 9.31
C GLU A 90 -2.37 20.35 10.48
N GLU A 91 -3.01 19.20 10.21
CA GLU A 91 -3.57 18.33 11.26
C GLU A 91 -2.48 17.63 12.09
N ARG A 92 -1.31 17.39 11.49
CA ARG A 92 -0.13 16.86 12.21
C ARG A 92 0.47 17.91 13.14
N THR A 93 0.51 19.18 12.73
CA THR A 93 1.08 20.26 13.56
C THR A 93 0.18 20.65 14.73
N ARG A 94 -1.15 20.45 14.62
CA ARG A 94 -2.11 20.73 15.71
C ARG A 94 -2.05 19.74 16.87
N ARG A 95 -1.64 18.48 16.63
CA ARG A 95 -1.53 17.45 17.70
C ARG A 95 -0.23 17.52 18.49
N SER A 96 0.69 18.39 18.10
CA SER A 96 1.99 18.59 18.76
C SER A 96 2.04 19.88 19.57
N ARG A 97 0.90 20.49 19.88
CA ARG A 97 0.76 21.65 20.78
C ARG A 97 -0.05 21.28 22.00
#